data_AF-A0A6N7WJH5-F1
#
_entry.id   AF-A0A6N7WJH5-F1
#
_cell.length_a   1.000
_cell.length_b   1.000
_cell.length_c   1.000
_cell.angle_alpha   90.00
_cell.angle_beta   90.00
_cell.angle_gamma   90.00
#
_symmetry.space_group_name_H-M   'P 1'
#
loop_
_entity.id
_entity.type
_entity.pdbx_description
1 polymer ?
#
loop_
_entity_poly.entity_id
_entity_poly.type
_entity_poly.pdbx_seq_one_letter_code
_entity_poly.pdbx_strand_id
1 'polypeptide(L)'
;MNHLKWFDILVLTLILWGEGIYTSTASYIALIQGASTVDDNLTFSATDNYGALALQAGLLLLALLYLWLRRFDFKVWTIRFNIKAVAGGVLIFLAAALLLDIYFMLTNPLTGLLPFPGPIGAFFGSETVSSVIYALLNGVYEEIYFLGICLAVRKEHLKWALPFSLLIRVSFHTYQGMISALGIGLLFGIFMYLMYRRSKDRNLLPFFIAHAIGDIFGLGVLSYFWM
;
A
#
# COMPACT_ATOMS: atom_id res chain seq x y z
N MET A 1 22.53 13.17 -3.92
CA MET A 1 22.84 11.75 -3.63
C MET A 1 21.79 10.91 -4.33
N ASN A 2 22.21 9.95 -5.15
CA ASN A 2 21.24 9.21 -6.00
C ASN A 2 20.86 7.86 -5.37
N HIS A 3 21.54 7.48 -4.28
CA HIS A 3 21.26 6.25 -3.55
C HIS A 3 21.24 6.50 -2.05
N LEU A 4 20.17 6.09 -1.39
CA LEU A 4 19.99 6.05 0.05
C LEU A 4 20.86 4.96 0.68
N LYS A 5 21.33 5.23 1.90
CA LYS A 5 21.98 4.26 2.78
C LYS A 5 20.93 3.49 3.57
N TRP A 6 21.31 2.34 4.12
CA TRP A 6 20.40 1.50 4.91
C TRP A 6 19.74 2.25 6.07
N PHE A 7 20.47 3.14 6.75
CA PHE A 7 19.91 3.93 7.86
C PHE A 7 18.94 5.01 7.37
N ASP A 8 19.10 5.52 6.14
CA ASP A 8 18.15 6.46 5.56
C ASP A 8 16.79 5.77 5.38
N ILE A 9 16.80 4.51 4.92
CA ILE A 9 15.60 3.68 4.80
C ILE A 9 14.95 3.46 6.17
N LEU A 10 15.73 3.12 7.20
CA LEU A 10 15.18 2.92 8.55
C LEU A 10 14.54 4.20 9.12
N VAL A 11 15.19 5.35 8.98
CA VAL A 11 14.64 6.63 9.44
C VAL A 11 13.34 6.97 8.70
N LEU A 12 13.33 6.82 7.38
CA LEU A 12 12.14 7.05 6.56
C LEU A 12 11.02 6.04 6.89
N THR A 13 11.37 4.81 7.26
CA THR A 13 10.40 3.81 7.73
C THR A 13 9.74 4.28 9.01
N LEU A 14 10.51 4.75 9.99
CA LEU A 14 9.97 5.22 11.26
C LEU A 14 9.09 6.45 11.08
N ILE A 15 9.50 7.38 10.21
CA ILE A 15 8.71 8.56 9.88
C ILE A 15 7.38 8.16 9.23
N LEU A 16 7.41 7.33 8.19
CA LEU A 16 6.23 7.08 7.37
C LEU A 16 5.32 5.97 7.92
N TRP A 17 5.88 5.01 8.64
CA TRP A 17 5.16 3.77 9.00
C TRP A 17 5.20 3.46 10.48
N GLY A 18 5.94 4.20 11.31
CA GLY A 18 6.03 3.90 12.74
C GLY A 18 4.67 3.85 13.42
N GLU A 19 3.84 4.86 13.17
CA GLU A 19 2.49 4.96 13.72
C GLU A 19 1.54 3.93 13.09
N GLY A 20 1.50 3.82 11.75
CA GLY A 20 0.68 2.82 11.05
C GLY A 20 1.00 1.36 11.42
N ILE A 21 2.27 1.00 11.63
CA ILE A 21 2.66 -0.34 12.10
C ILE A 21 2.13 -0.56 13.52
N TYR A 22 2.28 0.42 14.41
CA TYR A 22 1.83 0.31 15.79
C TYR A 22 0.31 0.15 15.88
N THR A 23 -0.45 1.05 15.25
CA THR A 23 -1.91 1.03 15.27
C THR A 23 -2.44 -0.23 14.61
N SER A 24 -1.89 -0.62 13.46
CA SER A 24 -2.29 -1.84 12.78
C SER A 24 -2.06 -3.10 13.61
N THR A 25 -0.91 -3.18 14.28
CA THR A 25 -0.58 -4.32 15.15
C THR A 25 -1.48 -4.35 16.38
N ALA A 26 -1.78 -3.18 16.97
CA ALA A 26 -2.70 -3.09 18.11
C ALA A 26 -4.12 -3.55 17.73
N SER A 27 -4.64 -3.11 16.58
CA SER A 27 -5.93 -3.56 16.04
C SER A 27 -5.95 -5.07 15.76
N TYR A 28 -4.85 -5.63 15.24
CA TYR A 28 -4.73 -7.07 15.07
C TYR A 28 -4.74 -7.83 16.39
N ILE A 29 -4.05 -7.32 17.42
CA ILE A 29 -4.05 -7.92 18.76
C ILE A 29 -5.47 -7.89 19.38
N ALA A 30 -6.19 -6.77 19.24
CA ALA A 30 -7.57 -6.66 19.68
C ALA A 30 -8.49 -7.66 18.97
N LEU A 31 -8.31 -7.84 17.66
CA LEU A 31 -9.06 -8.81 16.85
C LEU A 31 -8.83 -10.25 17.34
N ILE A 32 -7.59 -10.69 17.54
CA ILE A 32 -7.30 -12.06 18.01
C ILE A 32 -7.72 -12.31 19.47
N GLN A 33 -7.89 -11.24 20.25
CA GLN A 33 -8.41 -11.30 21.62
C GLN A 33 -9.95 -11.26 21.67
N GLY A 34 -10.62 -11.05 20.53
CA GLY A 34 -12.07 -10.87 20.46
C GLY A 34 -12.56 -9.55 21.05
N ALA A 35 -11.67 -8.57 21.23
CA ALA A 35 -12.00 -7.24 21.74
C ALA A 35 -12.52 -6.29 20.64
N SER A 36 -12.29 -6.63 19.37
CA SER A 36 -12.83 -5.94 18.20
C SER A 36 -13.23 -6.94 17.12
N THR A 37 -14.09 -6.52 16.21
CA THR A 37 -14.39 -7.26 14.98
C THR A 37 -13.55 -6.74 13.81
N VAL A 38 -13.65 -7.42 12.67
CA VAL A 38 -13.03 -6.98 11.42
C VAL A 38 -13.70 -5.71 10.93
N ASP A 39 -15.03 -5.67 10.95
CA ASP A 39 -15.80 -4.54 10.44
C ASP A 39 -15.47 -3.27 11.22
N ASP A 40 -15.20 -3.38 12.52
CA ASP A 40 -14.72 -2.25 13.35
C ASP A 40 -13.39 -1.69 12.85
N ASN A 41 -12.50 -2.55 12.33
CA ASN A 41 -11.18 -2.14 11.80
C ASN A 41 -11.23 -1.64 10.35
N LEU A 42 -12.33 -1.88 9.62
CA LEU A 42 -12.48 -1.53 8.20
C LEU A 42 -13.53 -0.43 7.95
N THR A 43 -14.27 -0.03 8.98
CA THR A 43 -15.27 1.03 8.87
C THR A 43 -14.67 2.37 9.26
N PHE A 44 -14.52 3.27 8.29
CA PHE A 44 -13.92 4.60 8.50
C PHE A 44 -14.94 5.71 8.27
N SER A 45 -15.07 6.62 9.25
CA SER A 45 -15.88 7.82 9.10
C SER A 45 -15.16 8.88 8.25
N ALA A 46 -15.89 9.94 7.85
CA ALA A 46 -15.26 11.08 7.18
C ALA A 46 -14.17 11.73 8.05
N THR A 47 -14.38 11.80 9.37
CA THR A 47 -13.42 12.34 10.32
C THR A 47 -12.14 11.49 10.36
N ASP A 48 -12.27 10.16 10.36
CA ASP A 48 -11.12 9.24 10.34
C ASP A 48 -10.31 9.42 9.06
N ASN A 49 -10.99 9.47 7.91
CA ASN A 49 -10.37 9.67 6.60
C ASN A 49 -9.62 11.02 6.52
N TYR A 50 -10.22 12.12 6.98
CA TYR A 50 -9.54 13.42 6.98
C TYR A 50 -8.41 13.50 8.00
N GLY A 51 -8.54 12.83 9.15
CA GLY A 51 -7.47 12.70 10.14
C GLY A 51 -6.26 11.95 9.58
N ALA A 52 -6.50 10.79 8.94
CA ALA A 52 -5.49 10.00 8.28
C ALA A 52 -4.83 10.76 7.11
N LEU A 53 -5.62 11.47 6.30
CA LEU A 53 -5.13 12.34 5.24
C LEU A 53 -4.16 13.41 5.78
N ALA A 54 -4.56 14.12 6.85
CA ALA A 54 -3.73 15.16 7.46
C ALA A 54 -2.43 14.59 8.04
N LEU A 55 -2.51 13.44 8.71
CA LEU A 55 -1.36 12.74 9.25
C LEU A 55 -0.38 12.31 8.15
N GLN A 56 -0.86 11.58 7.14
CA GLN A 56 -0.01 11.13 6.02
C GLN A 56 0.62 12.31 5.28
N ALA A 57 -0.12 13.40 5.05
CA ALA A 57 0.43 14.59 4.45
C ALA A 57 1.57 15.17 5.30
N GLY A 58 1.39 15.26 6.62
CA GLY A 58 2.42 15.72 7.56
C GLY A 58 3.66 14.82 7.58
N LEU A 59 3.48 13.50 7.66
CA LEU A 59 4.57 12.52 7.65
C LEU A 59 5.32 12.51 6.32
N LEU A 60 4.60 12.64 5.19
CA LEU A 60 5.20 12.75 3.87
C LEU A 60 6.04 14.04 3.75
N LEU A 61 5.52 15.19 4.22
CA LEU A 61 6.29 16.43 4.25
C LEU A 61 7.56 16.28 5.11
N LEU A 62 7.47 15.60 6.26
CA LEU A 62 8.62 15.33 7.11
C LEU A 62 9.65 14.42 6.43
N ALA A 63 9.20 13.37 5.72
CA ALA A 63 10.06 12.48 4.94
C ALA A 63 10.74 13.23 3.78
N LEU A 64 10.02 14.08 3.07
CA LEU A 64 10.57 14.94 2.01
C LEU A 64 11.59 15.93 2.56
N LEU A 65 11.33 16.53 3.74
CA LEU A 65 12.29 17.40 4.44
C LEU A 65 13.55 16.62 4.81
N TYR A 66 13.43 15.41 5.35
CA TYR A 66 14.56 14.54 5.64
C TYR A 66 15.40 14.28 4.38
N LEU A 67 14.77 13.88 3.27
CA LEU A 67 15.45 13.62 2.00
C LEU A 67 16.14 14.87 1.45
N TRP A 68 15.50 16.04 1.57
CA TRP A 68 16.08 17.32 1.19
C TRP A 68 17.34 17.64 2.02
N LEU A 69 17.30 17.46 3.35
CA LEU A 69 18.45 17.62 4.23
C LEU A 69 19.60 16.64 3.90
N ARG A 70 19.25 15.43 3.44
CA ARG A 70 20.21 14.42 2.95
C ARG A 70 20.72 14.71 1.53
N ARG A 71 20.29 15.82 0.92
CA ARG A 71 20.61 16.23 -0.46
C ARG A 71 20.29 15.12 -1.46
N PHE A 72 19.17 14.43 -1.26
CA PHE A 72 18.70 13.39 -2.17
C PHE A 72 18.35 13.99 -3.53
N ASP A 73 18.70 13.28 -4.61
CA ASP A 73 18.35 13.71 -5.96
C ASP A 73 16.95 13.21 -6.33
N PHE A 74 15.95 14.08 -6.19
CA PHE A 74 14.56 13.78 -6.52
C PHE A 74 14.33 13.43 -8.00
N LYS A 75 15.29 13.70 -8.90
CA LYS A 75 15.19 13.29 -10.32
C LYS A 75 15.22 11.77 -10.50
N VAL A 76 15.64 11.02 -9.47
CA VAL A 76 15.53 9.56 -9.44
C VAL A 76 14.06 9.10 -9.55
N TRP A 77 13.12 9.92 -9.10
CA TRP A 77 11.69 9.63 -9.21
C TRP A 77 11.11 10.20 -10.49
N THR A 78 10.83 9.33 -11.46
CA THR A 78 10.08 9.72 -12.65
C THR A 78 8.59 9.73 -12.32
N ILE A 79 7.98 10.91 -12.30
CA ILE A 79 6.53 11.07 -12.19
C ILE A 79 6.09 11.93 -13.37
N ARG A 80 5.46 11.29 -14.37
CA ARG A 80 5.04 11.97 -15.61
C ARG A 80 3.61 11.65 -15.93
N PHE A 81 2.78 12.69 -15.96
CA PHE A 81 1.41 12.56 -16.45
C PHE A 81 1.41 12.34 -17.96
N ASN A 82 0.70 11.29 -18.38
CA ASN A 82 0.28 11.08 -19.76
C ASN A 82 -0.87 10.04 -19.77
N ILE A 83 -1.68 10.03 -20.82
CA ILE A 83 -2.84 9.14 -20.90
C ILE A 83 -2.45 7.65 -20.86
N LYS A 84 -1.27 7.28 -21.37
CA LYS A 84 -0.78 5.89 -21.31
C LYS A 84 -0.41 5.50 -19.87
N ALA A 85 0.03 6.44 -19.04
CA ALA A 85 0.29 6.20 -17.63
C ALA A 85 -1.01 5.96 -16.85
N VAL A 86 -2.07 6.71 -17.16
CA VAL A 86 -3.41 6.50 -16.58
C VAL A 86 -3.97 5.14 -16.99
N ALA A 87 -3.98 4.84 -18.30
CA ALA A 87 -4.42 3.54 -18.80
C ALA A 87 -3.57 2.39 -18.23
N GLY A 88 -2.25 2.59 -18.13
CA GLY A 88 -1.35 1.64 -17.50
C GLY A 88 -1.68 1.39 -16.03
N GLY A 89 -2.02 2.43 -15.27
CA GLY A 89 -2.45 2.29 -13.88
C GLY A 89 -3.73 1.48 -13.74
N VAL A 90 -4.72 1.72 -14.60
CA VAL A 90 -5.96 0.92 -14.64
C VAL A 90 -5.65 -0.55 -14.95
N LEU A 91 -4.80 -0.84 -15.93
CA LEU A 91 -4.44 -2.23 -16.29
C LEU A 91 -3.64 -2.92 -15.17
N ILE A 92 -2.74 -2.20 -14.50
CA ILE A 92 -1.99 -2.71 -13.34
C ILE A 92 -2.96 -3.05 -12.21
N PHE A 93 -3.92 -2.17 -11.91
CA PHE A 93 -4.97 -2.44 -10.93
C PHE A 93 -5.76 -3.70 -11.28
N LEU A 94 -6.31 -3.79 -12.50
CA LEU A 94 -7.13 -4.95 -12.90
C LEU A 94 -6.36 -6.27 -12.78
N ALA A 95 -5.09 -6.29 -13.19
CA ALA A 95 -4.24 -7.47 -13.04
C ALA A 95 -3.95 -7.80 -11.56
N ALA A 96 -3.68 -6.80 -10.74
CA ALA A 96 -3.43 -6.97 -9.31
C ALA A 96 -4.67 -7.49 -8.57
N ALA A 97 -5.84 -6.92 -8.87
CA ALA A 97 -7.12 -7.31 -8.29
C ALA A 97 -7.49 -8.75 -8.67
N LEU A 98 -7.30 -9.15 -9.93
CA LEU A 98 -7.50 -10.55 -10.34
C LEU A 98 -6.55 -11.52 -9.62
N LEU A 99 -5.30 -11.12 -9.38
CA LEU A 99 -4.36 -11.94 -8.61
C LEU A 99 -4.81 -12.10 -7.15
N LEU A 100 -5.32 -11.02 -6.54
CA LEU A 100 -5.85 -11.05 -5.18
C LEU A 100 -7.16 -11.82 -5.10
N ASP A 101 -8.05 -11.74 -6.10
CA ASP A 101 -9.23 -12.60 -6.18
C ASP A 101 -8.85 -14.08 -6.16
N ILE A 102 -7.87 -14.49 -6.97
CA ILE A 102 -7.35 -15.87 -6.96
C ILE A 102 -6.76 -16.23 -5.60
N TYR A 103 -5.97 -15.34 -5.01
CA TYR A 103 -5.39 -15.54 -3.68
C TYR A 103 -6.45 -15.76 -2.61
N PHE A 104 -7.49 -14.91 -2.59
CA PHE A 104 -8.57 -15.01 -1.62
C PHE A 104 -9.45 -16.24 -1.86
N MET A 105 -9.72 -16.64 -3.11
CA MET A 105 -10.41 -17.90 -3.41
C MET A 105 -9.64 -19.12 -2.87
N LEU A 106 -8.31 -19.14 -3.02
CA LEU A 106 -7.46 -20.24 -2.56
C LEU A 106 -7.30 -20.27 -1.04
N THR A 107 -7.31 -19.10 -0.39
CA THR A 107 -7.12 -18.98 1.06
C THR A 107 -8.43 -18.96 1.84
N ASN A 108 -9.58 -18.79 1.19
CA ASN A 108 -10.89 -18.78 1.83
C ASN A 108 -11.17 -20.01 2.72
N PRO A 109 -10.80 -21.26 2.36
CA PRO A 109 -10.97 -22.41 3.24
C PRO A 109 -10.22 -22.31 4.57
N LEU A 110 -9.19 -21.45 4.65
CA LEU A 110 -8.38 -21.23 5.85
C LEU A 110 -9.00 -20.21 6.80
N THR A 111 -10.00 -19.43 6.35
CA THR A 111 -10.62 -18.36 7.16
C THR A 111 -11.38 -18.87 8.38
N GLY A 112 -11.86 -20.12 8.35
CA GLY A 112 -12.52 -20.78 9.48
C GLY A 112 -11.57 -21.45 10.49
N LEU A 113 -10.28 -21.60 10.17
CA LEU A 113 -9.29 -22.30 11.02
C LEU A 113 -8.45 -21.35 11.88
N LEU A 114 -8.51 -20.06 11.58
CA LEU A 114 -7.68 -19.02 12.12
C LEU A 114 -8.57 -17.76 12.26
N PRO A 115 -8.31 -16.86 13.22
CA PRO A 115 -9.18 -15.71 13.49
C PRO A 115 -9.05 -14.69 12.37
N PHE A 116 -9.68 -14.98 11.23
CA PHE A 116 -9.42 -14.28 9.99
C PHE A 116 -10.69 -13.69 9.40
N PRO A 117 -10.62 -12.45 8.91
CA PRO A 117 -11.63 -11.93 8.02
C PRO A 117 -11.69 -12.69 6.70
N GLY A 118 -12.89 -12.68 6.11
CA GLY A 118 -13.07 -12.93 4.69
C GLY A 118 -12.40 -11.84 3.83
N PRO A 119 -12.34 -12.04 2.50
CA PRO A 119 -11.73 -11.07 1.60
C PRO A 119 -12.31 -9.66 1.77
N ILE A 120 -11.45 -8.64 1.70
CA ILE A 120 -11.90 -7.26 1.47
C ILE A 120 -12.55 -7.25 0.08
N GLY A 121 -13.87 -7.22 0.07
CA GLY A 121 -14.66 -7.23 -1.15
C GLY A 121 -14.53 -5.94 -1.95
N ALA A 122 -15.14 -6.00 -3.12
CA ALA A 122 -15.46 -4.85 -3.94
C ALA A 122 -16.44 -3.91 -3.24
N PHE A 123 -16.18 -2.60 -3.23
CA PHE A 123 -17.15 -1.58 -2.79
C PHE A 123 -17.45 -0.64 -3.95
N PHE A 124 -18.70 -0.60 -4.40
CA PHE A 124 -19.14 0.36 -5.43
C PHE A 124 -20.48 0.95 -5.03
N GLY A 125 -20.55 2.29 -5.02
CA GLY A 125 -21.77 3.04 -4.70
C GLY A 125 -21.85 3.61 -3.27
N SER A 126 -20.92 3.27 -2.37
CA SER A 126 -20.83 3.84 -1.01
C SER A 126 -19.65 4.79 -0.80
N GLU A 127 -18.86 5.06 -1.86
CA GLU A 127 -17.66 5.89 -1.74
C GLU A 127 -17.97 7.32 -1.32
N THR A 128 -17.22 7.78 -0.33
CA THR A 128 -17.34 9.15 0.18
C THR A 128 -16.30 10.04 -0.48
N VAL A 129 -16.57 11.34 -0.56
CA VAL A 129 -15.56 12.31 -1.01
C VAL A 129 -14.29 12.22 -0.16
N SER A 130 -14.44 11.96 1.14
CA SER A 130 -13.32 11.75 2.06
C SER A 130 -12.50 10.50 1.74
N SER A 131 -13.12 9.36 1.43
CA SER A 131 -12.40 8.12 1.09
C SER A 131 -11.61 8.30 -0.21
N VAL A 132 -12.21 8.91 -1.24
CA VAL A 132 -11.54 9.17 -2.52
C VAL A 132 -10.33 10.09 -2.37
N ILE A 133 -10.46 11.21 -1.64
CA ILE A 133 -9.35 12.14 -1.44
C ILE A 133 -8.22 11.47 -0.65
N TYR A 134 -8.55 10.73 0.40
CA TYR A 134 -7.60 9.96 1.18
C TYR A 134 -6.86 8.92 0.32
N ALA A 135 -7.58 8.07 -0.41
CA ALA A 135 -7.02 7.04 -1.27
C ALA A 135 -6.06 7.57 -2.33
N LEU A 136 -6.34 8.75 -2.90
CA LEU A 136 -5.45 9.41 -3.85
C LEU A 136 -4.11 9.79 -3.21
N LEU A 137 -4.11 10.30 -1.97
CA LEU A 137 -2.89 10.57 -1.24
C LEU A 137 -2.20 9.26 -0.82
N ASN A 138 -2.95 8.29 -0.30
CA ASN A 138 -2.43 7.02 0.17
C ASN A 138 -1.68 6.27 -0.94
N GLY A 139 -2.25 6.20 -2.14
CA GLY A 139 -1.59 5.57 -3.28
C GLY A 139 -0.26 6.23 -3.67
N VAL A 140 -0.12 7.55 -3.48
CA VAL A 140 1.17 8.24 -3.62
C VAL A 140 2.09 7.91 -2.44
N TYR A 141 1.58 8.00 -1.23
CA TYR A 141 2.29 7.80 0.04
C TYR A 141 2.94 6.42 0.14
N GLU A 142 2.19 5.38 -0.17
CA GLU A 142 2.65 4.00 -0.16
C GLU A 142 3.71 3.78 -1.24
N GLU A 143 3.36 4.02 -2.50
CA GLU A 143 4.19 3.60 -3.61
C GLU A 143 5.42 4.50 -3.79
N ILE A 144 5.40 5.76 -3.35
CA ILE A 144 6.61 6.58 -3.28
C ILE A 144 7.59 6.00 -2.27
N TYR A 145 7.11 5.43 -1.16
CA TYR A 145 7.97 4.72 -0.23
C TYR A 145 8.49 3.40 -0.83
N PHE A 146 7.61 2.53 -1.29
CA PHE A 146 8.00 1.18 -1.71
C PHE A 146 8.79 1.17 -3.02
N LEU A 147 8.33 1.89 -4.04
CA LEU A 147 8.96 1.88 -5.37
C LEU A 147 9.93 3.05 -5.56
N GLY A 148 9.71 4.17 -4.85
CA GLY A 148 10.60 5.33 -4.88
C GLY A 148 11.76 5.23 -3.89
N ILE A 149 11.47 5.15 -2.59
CA ILE A 149 12.47 5.20 -1.50
C ILE A 149 13.22 3.88 -1.37
N CYS A 150 12.52 2.75 -1.15
CA CYS A 150 13.17 1.46 -0.90
C CYS A 150 13.99 0.96 -2.10
N LEU A 151 13.67 1.38 -3.32
CA LEU A 151 14.44 1.04 -4.53
C LEU A 151 15.52 2.06 -4.88
N ALA A 152 15.54 3.24 -4.26
CA ALA A 152 16.59 4.22 -4.43
C ALA A 152 17.85 3.87 -3.61
N VAL A 153 18.22 2.60 -3.48
CA VAL A 153 19.47 2.13 -2.86
C VAL A 153 20.45 1.66 -3.95
N ARG A 154 21.71 1.40 -3.59
CA ARG A 154 22.63 0.76 -4.55
C ARG A 154 22.13 -0.65 -4.91
N LYS A 155 22.37 -1.07 -6.15
CA LYS A 155 21.91 -2.37 -6.68
C LYS A 155 22.26 -3.56 -5.78
N GLU A 156 23.44 -3.55 -5.17
CA GLU A 156 23.92 -4.59 -4.24
C GLU A 156 23.05 -4.74 -2.97
N HIS A 157 22.32 -3.69 -2.57
CA HIS A 157 21.46 -3.65 -1.39
C HIS A 157 20.00 -3.97 -1.68
N LEU A 158 19.60 -4.05 -2.95
CA LEU A 158 18.21 -4.37 -3.33
C LEU A 158 17.74 -5.72 -2.78
N LYS A 159 18.66 -6.69 -2.66
CA LYS A 159 18.38 -8.02 -2.07
C LYS A 159 17.96 -7.96 -0.59
N TRP A 160 18.26 -6.85 0.09
CA TRP A 160 17.84 -6.58 1.47
C TRP A 160 16.70 -5.59 1.54
N ALA A 161 16.75 -4.54 0.72
CA ALA A 161 15.73 -3.51 0.71
C ALA A 161 14.35 -4.03 0.28
N LEU A 162 14.29 -4.97 -0.68
CA LEU A 162 13.02 -5.55 -1.13
C LEU A 162 12.35 -6.44 -0.06
N PRO A 163 13.01 -7.45 0.54
CA PRO A 163 12.41 -8.21 1.63
C PRO A 163 12.00 -7.32 2.82
N PHE A 164 12.84 -6.33 3.15
CA PHE A 164 12.51 -5.35 4.19
C PHE A 164 11.25 -4.56 3.83
N SER A 165 11.14 -4.06 2.60
CA SER A 165 9.97 -3.28 2.19
C SER A 165 8.68 -4.12 2.20
N LEU A 166 8.76 -5.40 1.79
CA LEU A 166 7.63 -6.32 1.86
C LEU A 166 7.21 -6.58 3.32
N LEU A 167 8.18 -6.77 4.23
CA LEU A 167 7.92 -6.89 5.66
C LEU A 167 7.17 -5.66 6.19
N ILE A 168 7.65 -4.45 5.88
CA ILE A 168 6.99 -3.21 6.29
C ILE A 168 5.54 -3.15 5.77
N ARG A 169 5.31 -3.50 4.49
CA ARG A 169 3.96 -3.52 3.92
C ARG A 169 3.03 -4.47 4.68
N VAL A 170 3.49 -5.69 4.98
CA VAL A 170 2.73 -6.64 5.80
C VAL A 170 2.43 -6.02 7.17
N SER A 171 3.43 -5.41 7.82
CA SER A 171 3.32 -4.94 9.20
C SER A 171 2.19 -3.93 9.43
N PHE A 172 2.01 -2.95 8.54
CA PHE A 172 0.93 -1.94 8.70
C PHE A 172 -0.40 -2.33 8.04
N HIS A 173 -0.49 -3.52 7.43
CA HIS A 173 -1.76 -4.08 6.93
C HIS A 173 -2.33 -5.17 7.85
N THR A 174 -1.71 -5.44 9.01
CA THR A 174 -2.18 -6.46 9.97
C THR A 174 -3.58 -6.21 10.51
N TYR A 175 -4.07 -4.96 10.56
CA TYR A 175 -5.42 -4.61 11.00
C TYR A 175 -6.52 -5.25 10.15
N GLN A 176 -6.19 -5.57 8.89
CA GLN A 176 -7.06 -6.24 7.92
C GLN A 176 -7.06 -7.77 8.08
N GLY A 177 -6.36 -8.30 9.09
CA GLY A 177 -6.11 -9.73 9.28
C GLY A 177 -4.88 -10.24 8.52
N MET A 178 -4.28 -11.31 9.03
CA MET A 178 -2.99 -11.81 8.52
C MET A 178 -3.05 -12.32 7.07
N ILE A 179 -4.15 -12.95 6.64
CA ILE A 179 -4.31 -13.39 5.24
C ILE A 179 -4.27 -12.17 4.30
N SER A 180 -5.08 -11.15 4.57
CA SER A 180 -5.10 -9.92 3.79
C SER A 180 -3.74 -9.23 3.79
N ALA A 181 -3.11 -9.11 4.97
CA ALA A 181 -1.79 -8.51 5.12
C ALA A 181 -0.70 -9.23 4.30
N LEU A 182 -0.75 -10.56 4.21
CA LEU A 182 0.17 -11.35 3.40
C LEU A 182 -0.15 -11.24 1.90
N GLY A 183 -1.42 -11.24 1.51
CA GLY A 183 -1.85 -11.00 0.13
C GLY A 183 -1.37 -9.63 -0.37
N ILE A 184 -1.64 -8.58 0.40
CA ILE A 184 -1.25 -7.20 0.04
C ILE A 184 0.26 -7.00 0.16
N GLY A 185 0.84 -7.45 1.27
CA GLY A 185 2.25 -7.28 1.56
C GLY A 185 3.15 -8.02 0.59
N LEU A 186 2.86 -9.30 0.33
CA LEU A 186 3.71 -10.17 -0.48
C LEU A 186 3.23 -10.23 -1.92
N LEU A 187 1.99 -10.65 -2.19
CA LEU A 187 1.54 -10.88 -3.58
C LEU A 187 1.41 -9.56 -4.34
N PHE A 188 0.63 -8.61 -3.82
CA PHE A 188 0.48 -7.28 -4.43
C PHE A 188 1.81 -6.52 -4.44
N GLY A 189 2.53 -6.47 -3.31
CA GLY A 189 3.84 -5.81 -3.22
C GLY A 189 4.87 -6.34 -4.22
N ILE A 190 4.99 -7.66 -4.38
CA ILE A 190 5.88 -8.27 -5.38
C ILE A 190 5.39 -7.95 -6.80
N PHE A 191 4.08 -8.04 -7.06
CA PHE A 191 3.51 -7.72 -8.37
C PHE A 191 3.82 -6.28 -8.79
N MET A 192 3.57 -5.31 -7.91
CA MET A 192 3.85 -3.89 -8.13
C MET A 192 5.34 -3.67 -8.41
N TYR A 193 6.22 -4.26 -7.60
CA TYR A 193 7.65 -4.24 -7.83
C TYR A 193 8.02 -4.81 -9.20
N LEU A 194 7.50 -5.97 -9.59
CA LEU A 194 7.81 -6.62 -10.85
C LEU A 194 7.34 -5.82 -12.06
N MET A 195 6.17 -5.20 -11.98
CA MET A 195 5.63 -4.32 -13.02
C MET A 195 6.45 -3.05 -13.13
N TYR A 196 6.80 -2.43 -12.01
CA TYR A 196 7.70 -1.28 -11.98
C TYR A 196 9.07 -1.63 -12.55
N ARG A 197 9.62 -2.80 -12.18
CA ARG A 197 10.87 -3.38 -12.72
C ARG A 197 10.85 -3.61 -14.22
N ARG A 198 9.70 -3.87 -14.82
CA ARG A 198 9.55 -4.06 -16.27
C ARG A 198 9.15 -2.79 -17.03
N SER A 199 8.69 -1.75 -16.33
CA SER A 199 8.38 -0.46 -16.96
C SER A 199 9.63 0.16 -17.60
N LYS A 200 9.48 0.68 -18.82
CA LYS A 200 10.60 1.26 -19.59
C LYS A 200 11.08 2.59 -19.01
N ASP A 201 10.15 3.42 -18.57
CA ASP A 201 10.39 4.81 -18.15
C ASP A 201 10.48 4.98 -16.62
N ARG A 202 10.25 3.91 -15.85
CA ARG A 202 10.24 3.95 -14.38
C ARG A 202 9.25 4.99 -13.83
N ASN A 203 8.18 5.24 -14.58
CA ASN A 203 7.17 6.20 -14.14
C ASN A 203 6.40 5.61 -12.95
N LEU A 204 6.36 6.34 -11.84
CA LEU A 204 5.65 5.94 -10.62
C LEU A 204 4.14 6.20 -10.72
N LEU A 205 3.71 7.14 -11.57
CA LEU A 205 2.30 7.55 -11.66
C LEU A 205 1.31 6.39 -11.92
N PRO A 206 1.58 5.42 -12.83
CA PRO A 206 0.70 4.26 -12.99
C PRO A 206 0.48 3.48 -11.70
N PHE A 207 1.50 3.38 -10.84
CA PHE A 207 1.44 2.63 -9.59
C PHE A 207 0.64 3.40 -8.53
N PHE A 208 0.76 4.73 -8.49
CA PHE A 208 -0.06 5.60 -7.64
C PHE A 208 -1.54 5.46 -7.98
N ILE A 209 -1.85 5.47 -9.29
CA ILE A 209 -3.21 5.32 -9.79
C ILE A 209 -3.74 3.91 -9.48
N ALA A 210 -2.95 2.87 -9.77
CA ALA A 210 -3.37 1.49 -9.52
C ALA A 210 -3.71 1.24 -8.04
N HIS A 211 -2.86 1.77 -7.15
CA HIS A 211 -3.07 1.70 -5.71
C HIS A 211 -4.34 2.45 -5.29
N ALA A 212 -4.47 3.72 -5.69
CA ALA A 212 -5.63 4.52 -5.32
C ALA A 212 -6.96 3.93 -5.83
N ILE A 213 -6.97 3.33 -7.02
CA ILE A 213 -8.16 2.62 -7.54
C ILE A 213 -8.49 1.42 -6.63
N GLY A 214 -7.49 0.68 -6.15
CA GLY A 214 -7.69 -0.42 -5.21
C GLY A 214 -8.23 0.02 -3.85
N ASP A 215 -7.79 1.17 -3.35
CA ASP A 215 -8.32 1.73 -2.10
C ASP A 215 -9.76 2.25 -2.25
N ILE A 216 -10.12 2.78 -3.43
CA ILE A 216 -11.46 3.31 -3.70
C ILE A 216 -12.47 2.20 -3.99
N PHE A 217 -12.07 1.16 -4.73
CA PHE A 217 -13.02 0.15 -5.22
C PHE A 217 -12.80 -1.24 -4.61
N GLY A 218 -11.84 -1.38 -3.70
CA GLY A 218 -11.45 -2.67 -3.12
C GLY A 218 -10.46 -3.44 -3.99
N LEU A 219 -9.93 -4.52 -3.41
CA LEU A 219 -8.80 -5.28 -3.93
C LEU A 219 -9.21 -6.55 -4.71
N GLY A 220 -10.42 -6.56 -5.28
CA GLY A 220 -10.95 -7.64 -6.09
C GLY A 220 -11.92 -7.12 -7.16
N VAL A 221 -12.03 -7.82 -8.28
CA VAL A 221 -12.92 -7.45 -9.38
C VAL A 221 -13.97 -8.50 -9.70
N LEU A 222 -13.71 -9.78 -9.39
CA LEU A 222 -14.66 -10.86 -9.71
C LEU A 222 -15.95 -10.74 -8.92
N SER A 223 -15.88 -10.28 -7.66
CA SER A 223 -17.06 -10.06 -6.83
C SER A 223 -18.09 -9.10 -7.45
N TYR A 224 -17.68 -8.18 -8.34
CA TYR A 224 -18.62 -7.32 -9.09
C TYR A 224 -19.52 -8.05 -10.09
N PHE A 225 -19.12 -9.24 -10.55
CA PHE A 225 -19.82 -9.98 -11.61
C PHE A 225 -20.62 -11.18 -11.07
N TRP A 226 -20.49 -11.49 -9.79
CA TRP A 226 -21.17 -12.60 -9.12
C TRP A 226 -22.20 -12.17 -8.06
N MET A 227 -22.57 -10.87 -8.05
CA MET A 227 -23.74 -10.37 -7.31
C MET A 227 -25.04 -10.63 -8.06
#